data_AF-A0A4Q9P9F8-F1
#
_entry.id   AF-A0A4Q9P9F8-F1
#
_cell.length_a   1.000
_cell.length_b   1.000
_cell.length_c   1.000
_cell.angle_alpha   90.00
_cell.angle_beta   90.00
_cell.angle_gamma   90.00
#
_symmetry.space_group_name_H-M   'P 1'
#
loop_
_entity.id
_entity.type
_entity.pdbx_description
1 polymer ?
#
loop_
_entity_poly.entity_id
_entity_poly.type
_entity_poly.pdbx_seq_one_letter_code
_entity_poly.pdbx_strand_id
1 'polypeptide(L)'
;SEIAKQVEPSKILDKILKTPLTISVGEVLGTSREISQQLQEAIRAKRPNLGPSAKVDLISAAVVTTRSKRPLICLTLQCDGNLIEAIVDTGSMMNIVSRAVWKSSIPRPMD
;
A
#
# COMPACT_ATOMS: atom_id res chain seq x y z
N SER A 1 -45.49 13.32 -30.78
CA SER A 1 -44.77 14.00 -29.70
C SER A 1 -43.81 15.03 -30.25
N GLU A 2 -44.02 16.31 -29.95
CA GLU A 2 -43.20 17.46 -30.39
C GLU A 2 -41.71 17.33 -30.00
N ILE A 3 -41.46 16.64 -28.89
CA ILE A 3 -40.13 16.33 -28.34
C ILE A 3 -39.31 15.43 -29.27
N ALA A 4 -39.93 14.46 -29.96
CA ALA A 4 -39.22 13.53 -30.83
C ALA A 4 -38.69 14.18 -32.13
N LYS A 5 -39.23 15.35 -32.51
CA LYS A 5 -38.76 16.11 -33.69
C LYS A 5 -37.53 16.98 -33.39
N GLN A 6 -37.25 17.28 -32.12
CA GLN A 6 -36.16 18.17 -31.70
C GLN A 6 -34.89 17.43 -31.28
N VAL A 7 -34.95 16.10 -31.20
CA VAL A 7 -33.81 15.31 -30.70
C VAL A 7 -33.32 14.38 -31.80
N GLU A 8 -32.13 14.68 -32.32
CA GLU A 8 -31.46 13.77 -33.25
C GLU A 8 -31.05 12.48 -32.55
N PRO A 9 -31.49 11.30 -33.03
CA PRO A 9 -31.18 10.01 -32.41
C PRO A 9 -29.67 9.77 -32.25
N SER A 10 -28.88 10.19 -33.23
CA SER A 10 -27.41 10.08 -33.19
C SER A 10 -26.78 10.88 -32.04
N LYS A 11 -27.33 12.05 -31.72
CA LYS A 11 -26.86 12.87 -30.59
C LYS A 11 -27.26 12.29 -29.24
N ILE A 12 -28.40 11.60 -29.16
CA ILE A 12 -28.80 10.87 -27.94
C ILE A 12 -27.88 9.68 -27.72
N LEU A 13 -27.60 8.90 -28.77
CA LEU A 13 -26.72 7.75 -28.67
C LEU A 13 -25.32 8.17 -28.21
N ASP A 14 -24.77 9.24 -28.78
CA ASP A 14 -23.48 9.79 -28.36
C ASP A 14 -23.48 10.21 -26.88
N LYS A 15 -24.57 10.83 -26.40
CA LYS A 15 -24.75 11.15 -24.98
C LYS A 15 -24.80 9.91 -24.10
N ILE A 16 -25.53 8.87 -24.50
CA ILE A 16 -25.62 7.61 -23.76
C ILE A 16 -24.25 6.95 -23.67
N LEU A 17 -23.53 6.83 -24.79
CA LEU A 17 -22.21 6.20 -24.83
C LEU A 17 -21.15 6.96 -24.02
N LYS A 18 -21.29 8.29 -23.88
CA LYS A 18 -20.40 9.15 -23.09
C LYS A 18 -20.86 9.33 -21.64
N THR A 19 -21.98 8.72 -21.24
CA THR A 19 -22.47 8.88 -19.87
C THR A 19 -21.50 8.19 -18.89
N PRO A 20 -20.93 8.92 -17.91
CA PRO A 20 -20.04 8.32 -16.94
C PRO A 20 -20.83 7.37 -16.04
N LEU A 21 -20.40 6.11 -15.97
CA LEU A 21 -20.96 5.10 -15.08
C LEU A 21 -20.04 4.91 -13.89
N THR A 22 -20.61 4.80 -12.69
CA THR A 22 -19.87 4.40 -11.49
C THR A 22 -19.90 2.89 -11.40
N ILE A 23 -18.74 2.24 -11.46
CA ILE A 23 -18.60 0.78 -11.44
C ILE A 23 -17.52 0.42 -10.41
N SER A 24 -17.69 -0.68 -9.69
CA SER A 24 -16.66 -1.16 -8.77
C SER A 24 -15.50 -1.82 -9.51
N VAL A 25 -14.29 -1.72 -8.93
CA VAL A 25 -13.10 -2.39 -9.50
C VAL A 25 -13.28 -3.90 -9.59
N GLY A 26 -13.97 -4.52 -8.62
CA GLY A 26 -14.23 -5.96 -8.61
C GLY A 26 -15.12 -6.40 -9.77
N GLU A 27 -16.16 -5.63 -10.11
CA GLU A 27 -17.02 -5.90 -11.26
C GLU A 27 -16.26 -5.77 -12.58
N VAL A 28 -15.40 -4.76 -12.72
CA VAL A 28 -14.57 -4.59 -13.92
C VAL A 28 -13.60 -5.76 -14.07
N LEU A 29 -12.97 -6.22 -12.99
CA LEU A 29 -12.03 -7.34 -13.03
C LEU A 29 -12.70 -8.69 -13.35
N GLY A 30 -14.00 -8.81 -13.10
CA GLY A 30 -14.78 -10.04 -13.34
C GLY A 30 -15.46 -10.14 -14.70
N THR A 31 -15.52 -9.06 -15.48
CA THR A 31 -16.32 -9.02 -16.73
C THR A 31 -15.58 -9.49 -17.98
N SER A 32 -14.27 -9.21 -18.10
CA SER A 32 -13.46 -9.64 -19.24
C SER A 32 -11.98 -9.66 -18.88
N ARG A 33 -11.26 -10.69 -19.35
CA ARG A 33 -9.82 -10.86 -19.15
C ARG A 33 -9.02 -9.68 -19.69
N GLU A 34 -9.39 -9.17 -20.85
CA GLU A 34 -8.71 -8.09 -21.56
C GLU A 34 -8.80 -6.78 -20.78
N ILE A 35 -10.00 -6.45 -20.27
CA ILE A 35 -10.23 -5.25 -19.47
C ILE A 35 -9.48 -5.36 -18.13
N SER A 36 -9.51 -6.54 -17.50
CA SER A 36 -8.77 -6.80 -16.27
C SER A 36 -7.27 -6.60 -16.45
N GLN A 37 -6.71 -7.08 -17.57
CA GLN A 37 -5.29 -6.92 -17.87
C GLN A 37 -4.91 -5.46 -18.09
N GLN A 38 -5.70 -4.70 -18.87
CA GLN A 38 -5.45 -3.27 -19.09
C GLN A 38 -5.53 -2.47 -17.79
N LEU A 39 -6.53 -2.76 -16.94
CA LEU A 39 -6.64 -2.12 -15.65
C LEU A 39 -5.46 -2.48 -14.74
N GLN A 40 -5.06 -3.76 -14.72
CA GLN A 40 -3.90 -4.22 -13.96
C GLN A 40 -2.62 -3.50 -14.38
N GLU A 41 -2.41 -3.30 -15.67
CA GLU A 41 -1.27 -2.53 -16.20
C GLU A 41 -1.33 -1.05 -15.81
N ALA A 42 -2.52 -0.43 -15.86
CA ALA A 42 -2.72 0.97 -15.50
C ALA A 42 -2.50 1.25 -14.00
N ILE A 43 -2.89 0.32 -13.12
CA ILE A 43 -2.70 0.45 -11.66
C ILE A 43 -1.34 -0.07 -11.18
N ARG A 44 -0.60 -0.79 -12.04
CA ARG A 44 0.71 -1.35 -11.67
C ARG A 44 1.66 -0.22 -11.32
N ALA A 45 2.12 -0.19 -10.07
CA ALA A 45 3.09 0.78 -9.61
C ALA A 45 4.34 0.74 -10.52
N LYS A 46 4.57 1.80 -11.30
CA LYS A 46 5.83 1.99 -12.00
C LYS A 46 6.90 2.24 -10.95
N ARG A 47 7.89 1.34 -10.87
CA ARG A 47 9.11 1.60 -10.11
C ARG A 47 9.73 2.89 -10.67
N PRO A 48 10.11 3.87 -9.83
CA PRO A 48 10.90 4.99 -10.32
C PRO A 48 12.17 4.41 -10.96
N ASN A 49 12.38 4.68 -12.25
CA ASN A 49 13.64 4.41 -12.90
C ASN A 49 14.67 5.33 -12.25
N LEU A 50 15.35 4.81 -11.21
CA LEU A 50 16.58 5.39 -10.71
C LEU A 50 17.62 5.17 -11.81
N GLY A 51 17.76 6.16 -12.70
CA GLY A 51 18.92 6.23 -13.58
C GLY A 51 20.22 6.19 -12.76
N PRO A 52 21.37 5.86 -13.37
CA PRO A 52 22.64 5.61 -12.67
C PRO A 52 23.29 6.85 -12.02
N SER A 53 22.52 7.91 -11.73
CA SER A 53 22.98 9.12 -11.05
C SER A 53 21.98 9.56 -9.98
N ALA A 54 21.71 8.67 -9.03
CA ALA A 54 21.18 9.06 -7.73
C ALA A 54 22.11 8.44 -6.69
N LYS A 55 22.81 9.30 -5.96
CA LYS A 55 23.71 8.91 -4.88
C LYS A 55 22.96 7.95 -3.95
N VAL A 56 23.60 6.81 -3.71
CA VAL A 56 23.09 5.73 -2.86
C VAL A 56 23.11 6.21 -1.41
N ASP A 57 22.04 6.88 -0.98
CA ASP A 57 21.73 6.98 0.44
C ASP A 57 21.19 5.61 0.89
N LEU A 58 22.15 4.80 1.35
CA LEU A 58 22.05 3.87 2.47
C LEU A 58 20.64 3.32 2.76
N ILE A 59 20.39 2.11 2.24
CA ILE A 59 19.60 1.03 2.84
C ILE A 59 18.43 1.53 3.71
N SER A 60 17.38 2.03 3.06
CA SER A 60 16.09 2.15 3.72
C SER A 60 15.55 0.73 3.90
N ALA A 61 15.63 0.23 5.14
CA ALA A 61 14.86 -0.94 5.56
C ALA A 61 13.43 -0.80 5.06
N ALA A 62 12.85 -1.89 4.53
CA ALA A 62 11.49 -1.92 4.06
C ALA A 62 10.56 -1.44 5.18
N VAL A 63 10.12 -0.18 5.10
CA VAL A 63 9.06 0.34 5.96
C VAL A 63 7.78 -0.31 5.44
N VAL A 64 7.40 -1.43 6.05
CA VAL A 64 6.05 -2.00 5.91
C VAL A 64 5.11 -0.99 6.56
N THR A 65 4.58 -0.06 5.78
CA THR A 65 3.50 0.81 6.25
C THR A 65 2.23 -0.05 6.35
N THR A 66 1.98 -0.63 7.51
CA THR A 66 0.68 -1.25 7.78
C THR A 66 -0.37 -0.14 7.78
N ARG A 67 -1.34 -0.23 6.86
CA ARG A 67 -2.36 0.80 6.62
C ARG A 67 -3.35 0.96 7.80
N SER A 68 -3.20 0.20 8.88
CA SER A 68 -4.04 0.26 10.06
C SER A 68 -3.33 1.00 11.19
N LYS A 69 -3.72 2.26 11.43
CA LYS A 69 -3.37 3.01 12.64
C LYS A 69 -4.08 2.45 13.88
N ARG A 70 -3.95 1.14 14.14
CA ARG A 70 -4.45 0.55 15.38
C ARG A 70 -3.42 0.79 16.48
N PRO A 71 -3.85 1.08 17.72
CA PRO A 71 -2.93 1.20 18.85
C PRO A 71 -2.11 -0.08 19.00
N LEU A 72 -0.79 0.06 19.11
CA LEU A 72 0.09 -1.06 19.45
C LEU A 72 0.08 -1.28 20.95
N ILE A 73 0.30 -2.52 21.37
CA ILE A 73 0.53 -2.84 22.77
C ILE A 73 2.03 -2.63 23.03
N CYS A 74 2.38 -1.50 23.64
CA CYS A 74 3.75 -1.18 24.02
C CYS A 74 3.99 -1.46 25.51
N LEU A 75 5.12 -2.07 25.84
CA LEU A 75 5.54 -2.36 27.20
C LEU A 75 6.94 -1.78 27.43
N THR A 76 7.14 -1.17 28.60
CA THR A 76 8.48 -0.83 29.09
C THR A 76 9.04 -2.03 29.84
N LEU A 77 10.10 -2.62 29.32
CA LEU A 77 10.78 -3.78 29.87
C LEU A 77 12.13 -3.36 30.45
N GLN A 78 12.64 -4.10 31.44
CA GLN A 78 14.00 -3.94 31.92
C GLN A 78 14.87 -5.10 31.42
N CYS A 79 15.98 -4.79 30.77
CA CYS A 79 17.00 -5.74 30.34
C CYS A 79 18.35 -5.33 30.94
N ASP A 80 18.92 -6.17 31.81
CA ASP A 80 20.21 -5.94 32.47
C ASP A 80 20.32 -4.54 33.13
N GLY A 81 19.23 -4.09 33.74
CA GLY A 81 19.13 -2.77 34.38
C GLY A 81 18.66 -1.63 33.46
N ASN A 82 18.73 -1.80 32.14
CA ASN A 82 18.33 -0.79 31.17
C ASN A 82 16.85 -0.91 30.78
N LEU A 83 16.15 0.22 30.70
CA LEU A 83 14.76 0.25 30.24
C LEU A 83 14.70 0.25 28.71
N ILE A 84 13.84 -0.62 28.16
CA ILE A 84 13.64 -0.81 26.72
C ILE A 84 12.13 -0.79 26.43
N GLU A 85 11.72 0.00 25.44
CA GLU A 85 10.38 -0.05 24.92
C GLU A 85 10.24 -1.20 23.92
N ALA A 86 9.26 -2.07 24.13
CA ALA A 86 8.97 -3.22 23.29
C ALA A 86 7.52 -3.22 22.85
N ILE A 87 7.26 -3.82 21.70
CA ILE A 87 5.90 -4.03 21.16
C ILE A 87 5.55 -5.50 21.31
N VAL A 88 4.33 -5.78 21.76
CA VAL A 88 3.81 -7.14 21.80
C VAL A 88 3.28 -7.51 20.42
N ASP A 89 3.91 -8.48 19.78
CA ASP A 89 3.49 -9.07 18.52
C ASP A 89 3.19 -10.56 18.71
N THR A 90 1.90 -10.92 18.70
CA THR A 90 1.46 -12.32 18.81
C THR A 90 1.71 -13.14 17.55
N GLY A 91 2.07 -12.50 16.43
CA GLY A 91 2.38 -13.18 15.16
C GLY A 91 3.84 -13.60 15.04
N SER A 92 4.71 -13.16 15.95
CA SER A 92 6.14 -13.47 15.94
C SER A 92 6.47 -14.60 16.91
N MET A 93 7.40 -15.48 16.51
CA MET A 93 7.84 -16.63 17.34
C MET A 93 9.02 -16.32 18.26
N MET A 94 9.68 -15.18 18.06
CA MET A 94 10.90 -14.81 18.79
C MET A 94 10.98 -13.32 19.06
N ASN A 95 11.71 -12.97 20.11
CA ASN A 95 12.00 -11.59 20.44
C ASN A 95 13.04 -11.03 19.47
N ILE A 96 12.71 -9.93 18.83
CA ILE A 96 13.59 -9.24 17.88
C ILE A 96 13.93 -7.87 18.45
N VAL A 97 15.22 -7.56 18.51
CA VAL A 97 15.71 -6.25 18.92
C VAL A 97 16.43 -5.58 17.76
N SER A 98 16.25 -4.26 17.63
CA SER A 98 17.01 -3.49 16.65
C SER A 98 18.49 -3.44 17.02
N ARG A 99 19.37 -3.45 16.02
CA ARG A 99 20.82 -3.35 16.24
C ARG A 99 21.21 -2.10 17.04
N ALA A 100 20.47 -1.00 16.89
CA ALA A 100 20.71 0.24 17.62
C ALA A 100 20.45 0.05 19.11
N VAL A 101 19.28 -0.48 19.48
CA VAL A 101 18.90 -0.74 20.87
C VAL A 101 19.82 -1.78 21.52
N TRP A 102 20.19 -2.82 20.78
CA TRP A 102 21.15 -3.81 21.27
C TRP A 102 22.49 -3.15 21.61
N LYS A 103 23.07 -2.35 20.70
CA LYS A 103 24.36 -1.67 20.93
C LYS A 103 24.33 -0.70 22.11
N SER A 104 23.23 0.02 22.31
CA SER A 104 23.14 1.07 23.33
C SER A 104 22.74 0.54 24.71
N SER A 105 21.91 -0.51 24.75
CA SER A 105 21.11 -0.83 25.94
C SER A 105 21.13 -2.31 26.30
N ILE A 106 21.70 -3.20 25.48
CA ILE A 106 21.78 -4.65 25.78
C ILE A 106 23.24 -5.10 25.73
N PRO A 107 23.93 -5.21 26.88
CA PRO A 107 25.34 -5.58 26.95
C PRO A 107 25.52 -7.10 26.85
N ARG A 108 24.91 -7.74 25.85
CA ARG A 108 25.00 -9.19 25.60
C ARG A 108 25.67 -9.42 24.25
N PRO A 109 26.36 -10.56 24.03
CA PRO A 109 26.85 -10.93 22.70
C PRO A 109 25.73 -10.88 21.64
N MET A 110 26.10 -10.56 20.40
CA MET A 110 25.17 -10.62 19.26
C MET A 110 25.29 -12.01 18.65
N ASP A 111 24.17 -12.72 18.57
CA ASP A 111 24.06 -13.98 17.82
C ASP A 111 24.09 -13.73 16.30
#